data_AF-A0A359M969-F1
#
_entry.id   AF-A0A359M969-F1
#
_cell.length_a   1.000
_cell.length_b   1.000
_cell.length_c   1.000
_cell.angle_alpha   90.00
_cell.angle_beta   90.00
_cell.angle_gamma   90.00
#
_symmetry.space_group_name_H-M   'P 1'
#
loop_
_entity.id
_entity.type
_entity.pdbx_description
1 polymer ?
#
loop_
_entity_poly.entity_id
_entity_poly.type
_entity_poly.pdbx_seq_one_letter_code
_entity_poly.pdbx_strand_id
1 'polypeptide(L)'
;MKLLFKKTWFISTLIIGLLLIVFLLNLWILSLKMISPHQDDNFWLLANNLSDGGYLNIVAFIFVWAFYISIIPILLSGYSLLKKKNWGFITAVVYFLGFESGLIVFQSINNYLPIFALILIIINIIFVVGTFVLLVFRKKQLNLTKDLQNSGKELQPNQAKIPLYILLIDIFSVVAFLTTFIIPLYSSGEPGSIYNATIIRVLFLGDTNITMIIYFLVNFSIFLGIFLYLAKCLSYYYFDKERFINKSKTLVSYAFSATLIFFMTGLIMDIYFTLGGDTVQTISFIPMLLMCV
;
A
#
# COMPACT_ATOMS: atom_id res chain seq x y z
N MET A 1 28.23 -1.83 10.73
CA MET A 1 26.96 -1.71 9.97
C MET A 1 26.96 -0.63 8.87
N LYS A 2 27.37 0.63 9.11
CA LYS A 2 27.34 1.70 8.08
C LYS A 2 28.12 1.42 6.79
N LEU A 3 29.19 0.61 6.85
CA LEU A 3 30.00 0.21 5.68
C LEU A 3 29.31 -0.83 4.77
N LEU A 4 28.43 -1.68 5.30
CA LEU A 4 27.74 -2.72 4.52
C LEU A 4 26.63 -2.13 3.63
N PHE A 5 25.90 -1.12 4.14
CA PHE A 5 24.91 -0.36 3.36
C PHE A 5 25.53 0.55 2.27
N LYS A 6 26.86 0.61 2.17
CA LYS A 6 27.54 1.21 1.01
C LYS A 6 27.73 0.22 -0.14
N LYS A 7 27.62 -1.09 0.12
CA LYS A 7 27.81 -2.13 -0.90
C LYS A 7 26.48 -2.45 -1.59
N THR A 8 26.40 -2.15 -2.89
CA THR A 8 25.21 -2.43 -3.71
C THR A 8 24.77 -3.89 -3.67
N TRP A 9 25.72 -4.83 -3.61
CA TRP A 9 25.40 -6.27 -3.51
C TRP A 9 24.64 -6.59 -2.22
N PHE A 10 25.06 -6.07 -1.06
CA PHE A 10 24.39 -6.30 0.22
C PHE A 10 22.94 -5.78 0.21
N ILE A 11 22.72 -4.55 -0.29
CA ILE A 11 21.36 -4.00 -0.44
C ILE A 11 20.52 -4.87 -1.38
N SER A 12 21.11 -5.35 -2.48
CA SER A 12 20.41 -6.21 -3.45
C SER A 12 19.99 -7.53 -2.83
N THR A 13 20.89 -8.19 -2.08
CA THR A 13 20.61 -9.45 -1.38
C THR A 13 19.53 -9.25 -0.32
N LEU A 14 19.56 -8.13 0.42
CA LEU A 14 18.55 -7.82 1.42
C LEU A 14 17.17 -7.59 0.79
N ILE A 15 17.10 -6.93 -0.38
CA ILE A 15 15.84 -6.80 -1.13
C ILE A 15 15.32 -8.17 -1.55
N ILE A 16 16.16 -9.06 -2.11
CA ILE A 16 15.75 -10.41 -2.50
C ILE A 16 15.25 -11.20 -1.28
N GLY A 17 15.95 -11.12 -0.15
CA GLY A 17 15.54 -11.77 1.09
C GLY A 17 14.15 -11.31 1.55
N LEU A 18 13.88 -10.01 1.52
CA LEU A 18 12.55 -9.47 1.84
C LEU A 18 11.48 -9.92 0.83
N LEU A 19 11.79 -9.95 -0.47
CA LEU A 19 10.86 -10.45 -1.49
C LEU A 19 10.53 -11.94 -1.29
N LEU A 20 11.52 -12.74 -0.86
CA LEU A 20 11.30 -14.15 -0.51
C LEU A 20 10.42 -14.30 0.74
N ILE A 21 10.60 -13.44 1.75
CA ILE A 21 9.72 -13.40 2.91
C ILE A 21 8.28 -13.08 2.48
N VAL A 22 8.09 -12.05 1.65
CA VAL A 22 6.76 -11.68 1.11
C VAL A 22 6.13 -12.85 0.34
N PHE A 23 6.93 -13.56 -0.46
CA PHE A 23 6.47 -14.76 -1.17
C PHE A 23 6.01 -15.87 -0.22
N LEU A 24 6.79 -16.17 0.82
CA LEU A 24 6.44 -17.20 1.80
C LEU A 24 5.21 -16.82 2.64
N LEU A 25 5.06 -15.53 2.97
CA LEU A 25 3.88 -15.03 3.64
C LEU A 25 2.64 -15.11 2.75
N ASN A 26 2.78 -14.83 1.45
CA ASN A 26 1.70 -15.03 0.48
C ASN A 26 1.30 -16.51 0.34
N LEU A 27 2.27 -17.42 0.33
CA LEU A 27 2.00 -18.85 0.38
C LEU A 27 1.18 -19.20 1.63
N TRP A 28 1.56 -18.63 2.78
CA TRP A 28 0.84 -18.85 4.03
C TRP A 28 -0.58 -18.31 3.96
N ILE A 29 -0.78 -17.07 3.50
CA ILE A 29 -2.09 -16.45 3.35
C ILE A 29 -3.02 -17.33 2.50
N LEU A 30 -2.56 -17.80 1.33
CA LEU A 30 -3.37 -18.65 0.46
C LEU A 30 -3.67 -20.03 1.07
N SER A 31 -2.84 -20.49 2.01
CA SER A 31 -2.98 -21.78 2.67
C SER A 31 -3.88 -21.73 3.91
N LEU A 32 -4.22 -20.53 4.40
CA LEU A 32 -5.14 -20.38 5.52
C LEU A 32 -6.57 -20.75 5.12
N LYS A 33 -7.28 -21.38 6.06
CA LYS A 33 -8.70 -21.65 5.92
C LYS A 33 -9.49 -20.35 5.90
N MET A 34 -10.54 -20.31 5.07
CA MET A 34 -11.47 -19.19 5.03
C MET A 34 -12.41 -19.20 6.25
N ILE A 35 -13.12 -18.10 6.48
CA ILE A 35 -14.18 -18.04 7.49
C ILE A 35 -15.52 -18.54 6.92
N SER A 36 -16.56 -18.58 7.76
CA SER A 36 -17.90 -19.03 7.36
C SER A 36 -18.42 -18.28 6.12
N PRO A 37 -19.06 -18.96 5.14
CA PRO A 37 -19.46 -20.38 5.12
C PRO A 37 -18.39 -21.36 4.60
N HIS A 38 -17.18 -20.89 4.29
CA HIS A 38 -16.12 -21.65 3.61
C HIS A 38 -15.02 -22.18 4.55
N GLN A 39 -15.40 -22.63 5.75
CA GLN A 39 -14.46 -22.96 6.84
C GLN A 39 -13.52 -24.14 6.53
N ASP A 40 -13.94 -25.03 5.63
CA ASP A 40 -13.14 -26.18 5.20
C ASP A 40 -12.32 -25.90 3.93
N ASP A 41 -12.56 -24.74 3.31
CA ASP A 41 -11.91 -24.34 2.07
C ASP A 41 -10.70 -23.43 2.33
N ASN A 42 -9.77 -23.46 1.40
CA ASN A 42 -8.73 -22.45 1.22
C ASN A 42 -8.57 -22.17 -0.29
N PHE A 43 -7.70 -21.22 -0.65
CA PHE A 43 -7.53 -20.87 -2.06
C PHE A 43 -7.12 -22.06 -2.94
N TRP A 44 -6.32 -22.99 -2.42
CA TRP A 44 -5.86 -24.17 -3.15
C TRP A 44 -7.00 -25.15 -3.46
N LEU A 45 -7.83 -25.44 -2.46
CA LEU A 45 -8.97 -26.35 -2.62
C LEU A 45 -10.01 -25.78 -3.58
N LEU A 46 -10.32 -24.50 -3.44
CA LEU A 46 -11.27 -23.80 -4.31
C LEU A 46 -10.77 -23.73 -5.76
N ALA A 47 -9.48 -23.47 -5.96
CA ALA A 47 -8.87 -23.42 -7.27
C ALA A 47 -8.87 -24.76 -7.99
N ASN A 48 -8.90 -25.89 -7.27
CA ASN A 48 -8.91 -27.23 -7.87
C ASN A 48 -10.31 -27.63 -8.38
N ASN A 49 -11.37 -27.05 -7.81
CA ASN A 49 -12.76 -27.37 -8.15
C ASN A 49 -13.33 -26.35 -9.17
N LEU A 50 -12.74 -26.24 -10.36
CA LEU A 50 -13.19 -25.28 -11.40
C LEU A 50 -14.38 -25.76 -12.22
N SER A 51 -14.52 -27.06 -12.46
CA SER A 51 -15.55 -27.64 -13.34
C SER A 51 -16.96 -27.37 -12.83
N ASP A 52 -17.14 -27.49 -11.53
CA ASP A 52 -18.42 -27.38 -10.83
C ASP A 52 -18.46 -26.15 -9.89
N GLY A 53 -17.40 -25.34 -9.92
CA GLY A 53 -17.17 -24.22 -9.02
C GLY A 53 -17.89 -22.94 -9.43
N GLY A 54 -18.27 -22.13 -8.43
CA GLY A 54 -18.86 -20.82 -8.63
C GLY A 54 -17.83 -19.71 -8.87
N TYR A 55 -18.28 -18.46 -8.82
CA TYR A 55 -17.43 -17.25 -8.93
C TYR A 55 -16.18 -17.31 -8.04
N LEU A 56 -16.35 -17.79 -6.81
CA LEU A 56 -15.29 -17.87 -5.81
C LEU A 56 -14.15 -18.81 -6.21
N ASN A 57 -14.45 -19.93 -6.87
CA ASN A 57 -13.46 -20.88 -7.38
C ASN A 57 -12.60 -20.26 -8.48
N ILE A 58 -13.22 -19.47 -9.38
CA ILE A 58 -12.51 -18.75 -10.44
C ILE A 58 -11.55 -17.73 -9.83
N VAL A 59 -12.02 -16.94 -8.86
CA VAL A 59 -11.18 -15.96 -8.16
C VAL A 59 -10.02 -16.66 -7.45
N ALA A 60 -10.29 -17.77 -6.76
CA ALA A 60 -9.26 -18.52 -6.07
C ALA A 60 -8.20 -19.08 -7.03
N PHE A 61 -8.64 -19.59 -8.19
CA PHE A 61 -7.74 -20.02 -9.24
C PHE A 61 -6.85 -18.90 -9.78
N ILE A 62 -7.40 -17.70 -9.98
CA ILE A 62 -6.63 -16.53 -10.41
C ILE A 62 -5.54 -16.20 -9.38
N PHE A 63 -5.85 -16.21 -8.07
CA PHE A 63 -4.85 -15.96 -7.02
C PHE A 63 -3.78 -17.05 -6.96
N VAL A 64 -4.15 -18.32 -7.09
CA VAL A 64 -3.21 -19.44 -7.13
C VAL A 64 -2.29 -19.33 -8.35
N TRP A 65 -2.82 -18.99 -9.52
CA TRP A 65 -2.03 -18.73 -10.71
C TRP A 65 -1.10 -17.53 -10.56
N ALA A 66 -1.62 -16.42 -10.03
CA ALA A 66 -0.81 -15.24 -9.73
C ALA A 66 0.29 -15.56 -8.70
N PHE A 67 0.04 -16.46 -7.76
CA PHE A 67 1.07 -16.91 -6.84
C PHE A 67 2.19 -17.67 -7.56
N TYR A 68 1.87 -18.61 -8.46
CA TYR A 68 2.90 -19.30 -9.25
C TYR A 68 3.68 -18.34 -10.16
N ILE A 69 3.00 -17.38 -10.79
CA ILE A 69 3.63 -16.35 -11.64
C ILE A 69 4.58 -15.47 -10.82
N SER A 70 4.36 -15.28 -9.52
CA SER A 70 5.18 -14.44 -8.65
C SER A 70 6.65 -14.90 -8.53
N ILE A 71 6.95 -16.14 -8.90
CA ILE A 71 8.33 -16.66 -9.03
C ILE A 71 9.11 -15.88 -10.09
N ILE A 72 8.46 -15.49 -11.19
CA ILE A 72 9.12 -14.77 -12.31
C ILE A 72 9.69 -13.42 -11.86
N PRO A 73 8.92 -12.52 -11.21
CA PRO A 73 9.47 -11.28 -10.67
C PRO A 73 10.63 -11.48 -9.68
N ILE A 74 10.59 -12.53 -8.85
CA ILE A 74 11.72 -12.85 -7.94
C ILE A 74 12.96 -13.22 -8.75
N LEU A 75 12.83 -14.10 -9.75
CA LEU A 75 13.96 -14.47 -10.62
C LEU A 75 14.50 -13.26 -11.40
N LEU A 76 13.63 -12.38 -11.89
CA LEU A 76 14.01 -11.13 -12.53
C LEU A 76 14.81 -10.22 -11.58
N SER A 77 14.44 -10.16 -10.30
CA SER A 77 15.21 -9.42 -9.29
C SER A 77 16.62 -10.00 -9.10
N GLY A 78 16.76 -11.34 -9.10
CA GLY A 78 18.04 -12.05 -9.07
C GLY A 78 18.90 -11.77 -10.31
N TYR A 79 18.31 -11.82 -11.51
CA TYR A 79 19.00 -11.43 -12.75
C TYR A 79 19.46 -9.96 -12.72
N SER A 80 18.61 -9.08 -12.18
CA SER A 80 18.87 -7.65 -12.04
C SER A 80 19.99 -7.36 -11.03
N LEU A 81 20.22 -8.24 -10.06
CA LEU A 81 21.39 -8.22 -9.17
C LEU A 81 22.67 -8.46 -9.98
N LEU A 82 22.71 -9.53 -10.78
CA LEU A 82 23.87 -9.90 -11.60
C LEU A 82 24.22 -8.83 -12.64
N LYS A 83 23.21 -8.30 -13.33
CA LYS A 83 23.39 -7.27 -14.37
C LYS A 83 23.52 -5.84 -13.82
N LYS A 84 23.50 -5.64 -12.50
CA LYS A 84 23.55 -4.31 -11.85
C LYS A 84 22.51 -3.32 -12.39
N LYS A 85 21.32 -3.81 -12.75
CA LYS A 85 20.17 -3.00 -13.20
C LYS A 85 19.12 -2.93 -12.08
N ASN A 86 18.24 -1.94 -12.08
CA ASN A 86 17.15 -1.80 -11.10
C ASN A 86 15.80 -2.36 -11.57
N TRP A 87 15.62 -2.60 -12.87
CA TRP A 87 14.32 -2.88 -13.46
C TRP A 87 13.64 -4.14 -12.88
N GLY A 88 14.35 -5.25 -12.73
CA GLY A 88 13.76 -6.49 -12.21
C GLY A 88 13.25 -6.37 -10.77
N PHE A 89 13.90 -5.52 -9.96
CA PHE A 89 13.42 -5.24 -8.60
C PHE A 89 12.17 -4.35 -8.59
N ILE A 90 12.09 -3.36 -9.49
CA ILE A 90 10.89 -2.51 -9.62
C ILE A 90 9.70 -3.38 -10.04
N THR A 91 9.90 -4.26 -11.02
CA THR A 91 8.88 -5.21 -11.47
C THR A 91 8.39 -6.08 -10.32
N ALA A 92 9.29 -6.61 -9.48
CA ALA A 92 8.91 -7.40 -8.30
C ALA A 92 8.07 -6.61 -7.29
N VAL A 93 8.47 -5.38 -6.96
CA VAL A 93 7.70 -4.54 -6.02
C VAL A 93 6.30 -4.23 -6.55
N VAL A 94 6.18 -3.84 -7.82
CA VAL A 94 4.88 -3.57 -8.44
C VAL A 94 4.01 -4.81 -8.46
N TYR A 95 4.59 -5.97 -8.78
CA TYR A 95 3.89 -7.24 -8.79
C TYR A 95 3.30 -7.61 -7.42
N PHE A 96 4.14 -7.62 -6.38
CA PHE A 96 3.68 -7.97 -5.03
C PHE A 96 2.68 -6.94 -4.49
N LEU A 97 2.88 -5.66 -4.75
CA LEU A 97 1.89 -4.63 -4.37
C LEU A 97 0.54 -4.87 -5.04
N GLY A 98 0.52 -5.26 -6.32
CA GLY A 98 -0.70 -5.65 -7.02
C GLY A 98 -1.35 -6.90 -6.43
N PHE A 99 -0.55 -7.90 -6.05
CA PHE A 99 -1.03 -9.13 -5.41
C PHE A 99 -1.71 -8.84 -4.06
N GLU A 100 -1.05 -8.08 -3.17
CA GLU A 100 -1.63 -7.68 -1.87
C GLU A 100 -2.89 -6.82 -2.06
N SER A 101 -2.87 -5.90 -3.03
CA SER A 101 -4.05 -5.08 -3.36
C SER A 101 -5.22 -5.94 -3.82
N GLY A 102 -4.95 -6.99 -4.60
CA GLY A 102 -5.96 -7.97 -5.00
C GLY A 102 -6.57 -8.68 -3.78
N LEU A 103 -5.76 -9.13 -2.84
CA LEU A 103 -6.25 -9.78 -1.61
C LEU A 103 -7.11 -8.85 -0.74
N ILE A 104 -6.74 -7.56 -0.66
CA ILE A 104 -7.54 -6.53 0.04
C ILE A 104 -8.89 -6.35 -0.65
N VAL A 105 -8.92 -6.27 -1.99
CA VAL A 105 -10.16 -6.17 -2.75
C VAL A 105 -11.02 -7.42 -2.58
N PHE A 106 -10.42 -8.61 -2.61
CA PHE A 106 -11.11 -9.88 -2.36
C PHE A 106 -11.79 -9.88 -0.98
N GLN A 107 -11.05 -9.48 0.06
CA GLN A 107 -11.62 -9.37 1.41
C GLN A 107 -12.75 -8.34 1.48
N SER A 108 -12.59 -7.20 0.83
CA SER A 108 -13.57 -6.11 0.90
C SER A 108 -14.92 -6.49 0.29
N ILE A 109 -14.90 -7.38 -0.71
CA ILE A 109 -16.11 -7.82 -1.41
C ILE A 109 -16.72 -9.05 -0.74
N ASN A 110 -15.88 -10.00 -0.32
CA ASN A 110 -16.35 -11.32 0.09
C ASN A 110 -16.28 -11.57 1.59
N ASN A 111 -15.40 -10.87 2.31
CA ASN A 111 -15.16 -11.02 3.74
C ASN A 111 -14.92 -12.49 4.18
N TYR A 112 -14.10 -13.23 3.42
CA TYR A 112 -13.81 -14.64 3.71
C TYR A 112 -12.43 -14.90 4.31
N LEU A 113 -11.55 -13.90 4.36
CA LEU A 113 -10.23 -14.06 4.96
C LEU A 113 -10.33 -13.95 6.49
N PRO A 114 -9.64 -14.83 7.24
CA PRO A 114 -9.54 -14.68 8.69
C PRO A 114 -8.73 -13.42 9.02
N ILE A 115 -8.99 -12.82 10.19
CA ILE A 115 -8.24 -11.65 10.70
C ILE A 115 -6.72 -11.89 10.66
N PHE A 116 -6.28 -13.11 10.96
CA PHE A 116 -4.88 -13.48 10.88
C PHE A 116 -4.29 -13.31 9.47
N ALA A 117 -5.03 -13.67 8.42
CA ALA A 117 -4.60 -13.42 7.04
C ALA A 117 -4.50 -11.93 6.74
N LEU A 118 -5.41 -11.10 7.25
CA LEU A 118 -5.34 -9.64 7.10
C LEU A 118 -4.11 -9.04 7.76
N ILE A 119 -3.75 -9.53 8.95
CA ILE A 119 -2.51 -9.14 9.63
C ILE A 119 -1.30 -9.51 8.76
N LEU A 120 -1.28 -10.71 8.18
CA LEU A 120 -0.20 -11.12 7.28
C LEU A 120 -0.11 -10.25 6.02
N ILE A 121 -1.25 -9.89 5.41
CA ILE A 121 -1.32 -8.97 4.26
C ILE A 121 -0.72 -7.60 4.62
N ILE A 122 -1.05 -7.05 5.79
CA ILE A 122 -0.50 -5.77 6.25
C ILE A 122 1.02 -5.88 6.46
N ILE A 123 1.49 -6.96 7.09
CA ILE A 123 2.92 -7.24 7.26
C ILE A 123 3.62 -7.34 5.90
N ASN A 124 3.00 -8.00 4.92
CA ASN A 124 3.51 -8.07 3.55
C ASN A 124 3.64 -6.71 2.91
N ILE A 125 2.60 -5.87 3.00
CA ILE A 125 2.65 -4.50 2.48
C ILE A 125 3.80 -3.73 3.12
N ILE A 126 4.02 -3.85 4.44
CA ILE A 126 5.15 -3.22 5.14
C ILE A 126 6.49 -3.70 4.57
N PHE A 127 6.66 -5.00 4.34
CA PHE A 127 7.88 -5.52 3.72
C PHE A 127 8.06 -5.03 2.28
N VAL A 128 7.00 -4.98 1.47
CA VAL A 128 7.03 -4.42 0.12
C VAL A 128 7.42 -2.94 0.16
N VAL A 129 6.87 -2.14 1.06
CA VAL A 129 7.29 -0.73 1.28
C VAL A 129 8.76 -0.67 1.69
N GLY A 130 9.21 -1.55 2.59
CA GLY A 130 10.61 -1.67 2.99
C GLY A 130 11.54 -1.96 1.80
N THR A 131 11.17 -2.88 0.91
CA THR A 131 11.92 -3.16 -0.32
C THR A 131 11.96 -1.96 -1.25
N PHE A 132 10.88 -1.18 -1.31
CA PHE A 132 10.83 0.04 -2.08
C PHE A 132 11.84 1.09 -1.57
N VAL A 133 11.90 1.32 -0.25
CA VAL A 133 12.89 2.22 0.36
C VAL A 133 14.32 1.76 0.06
N LEU A 134 14.59 0.46 0.15
CA LEU A 134 15.90 -0.11 -0.16
C LEU A 134 16.27 0.03 -1.64
N LEU A 135 15.29 -0.03 -2.55
CA LEU A 135 15.53 0.23 -3.98
C LEU A 135 16.05 1.64 -4.24
N VAL A 136 15.52 2.63 -3.51
CA VAL A 136 15.99 4.01 -3.58
C VAL A 136 17.46 4.09 -3.14
N PHE A 137 17.82 3.45 -2.02
CA PHE A 137 19.21 3.37 -1.57
C PHE A 137 20.13 2.65 -2.55
N ARG A 138 19.66 1.55 -3.16
CA ARG A 138 20.42 0.80 -4.17
C ARG A 138 20.72 1.66 -5.40
N LYS A 139 19.72 2.40 -5.90
CA LYS A 139 19.88 3.32 -7.04
C LYS A 139 20.96 4.36 -6.76
N LYS A 140 20.98 4.92 -5.55
CA LYS A 140 22.01 5.88 -5.11
C LYS A 140 23.41 5.28 -5.22
N GLN A 141 23.63 4.08 -4.68
CA GLN A 141 24.95 3.43 -4.71
C GLN A 141 25.38 3.07 -6.14
N LEU A 142 24.46 2.61 -6.99
CA LEU A 142 24.76 2.30 -8.39
C LEU A 142 25.27 3.52 -9.17
N ASN A 143 24.68 4.69 -8.94
CA ASN A 143 25.09 5.93 -9.63
C ASN A 143 26.41 6.48 -9.07
N LEU A 144 26.61 6.47 -7.75
CA LEU A 144 27.90 6.82 -7.14
C LEU A 144 29.06 5.97 -7.69
N THR A 145 28.83 4.67 -7.92
CA THR A 145 29.85 3.77 -8.49
C THR A 145 30.14 4.09 -9.97
N LYS A 146 29.14 4.59 -10.73
CA LYS A 146 29.31 4.99 -12.14
C LYS A 146 30.01 6.33 -12.28
N ASP A 147 29.69 7.30 -11.43
CA ASP A 147 30.28 8.65 -11.48
C ASP A 147 31.76 8.64 -11.04
N LEU A 148 32.12 7.77 -10.09
CA LEU A 148 33.52 7.51 -9.70
C LEU A 148 34.38 6.91 -10.83
N GLN A 149 33.77 6.26 -11.83
CA GLN A 149 34.48 5.72 -12.99
C GLN A 149 34.67 6.73 -14.13
N ASN A 150 33.88 7.81 -14.18
CA ASN A 150 33.83 8.70 -15.34
C ASN A 150 34.30 10.14 -15.10
N SER A 151 34.50 10.61 -13.86
CA SER A 151 35.15 11.90 -13.65
C SER A 151 35.76 12.04 -12.25
N GLY A 152 36.99 12.56 -12.18
CA GLY A 152 37.59 13.08 -10.95
C GLY A 152 36.93 14.39 -10.48
N LYS A 153 35.60 14.43 -10.44
CA LYS A 153 34.86 15.48 -9.75
C LYS A 153 34.27 14.87 -8.48
N GLU A 154 34.82 15.29 -7.35
CA GLU A 154 34.18 15.11 -6.06
C GLU A 154 32.77 15.71 -6.14
N LEU A 155 31.75 14.84 -6.18
CA LEU A 155 30.40 15.22 -5.83
C LEU A 155 30.44 15.60 -4.35
N GLN A 156 30.62 16.88 -4.07
CA GLN A 156 30.46 17.42 -2.73
C GLN A 156 29.13 16.91 -2.18
N PRO A 157 29.12 16.28 -0.98
CA PRO A 157 27.89 15.87 -0.35
C PRO A 157 27.19 17.16 0.08
N ASN A 158 26.36 17.74 -0.79
CA ASN A 158 25.73 19.01 -0.48
C ASN A 158 24.68 18.78 0.62
N GLN A 159 25.08 19.08 1.86
CA GLN A 159 24.40 18.91 3.14
C GLN A 159 23.19 19.85 3.28
N ALA A 160 22.30 19.91 2.29
CA ALA A 160 21.06 20.64 2.47
C ALA A 160 20.13 19.82 3.38
N LYS A 161 19.75 20.36 4.54
CA LYS A 161 18.70 19.81 5.42
C LYS A 161 17.30 19.88 4.76
N ILE A 162 17.13 20.77 3.78
CA ILE A 162 15.86 21.10 3.11
C ILE A 162 15.16 19.87 2.47
N PRO A 163 15.83 19.01 1.68
CA PRO A 163 15.19 17.83 1.11
C PRO A 163 14.67 16.87 2.18
N LEU A 164 15.39 16.71 3.30
CA LEU A 164 14.98 15.81 4.38
C LEU A 164 13.69 16.29 5.06
N TYR A 165 13.57 17.59 5.34
CA TYR A 165 12.31 18.15 5.87
C TYR A 165 11.14 17.94 4.91
N ILE A 166 11.37 18.11 3.61
CA ILE A 166 10.34 17.90 2.57
C ILE A 166 9.94 16.42 2.49
N LEU A 167 10.89 15.50 2.63
CA LEU A 167 10.58 14.07 2.73
C LEU A 167 9.77 13.75 3.99
N LEU A 168 10.07 14.38 5.12
CA LEU A 168 9.26 14.21 6.33
C LEU A 168 7.83 14.70 6.09
N ILE A 169 7.65 15.86 5.45
CA ILE A 169 6.34 16.38 5.06
C ILE A 169 5.61 15.38 4.16
N ASP A 170 6.26 14.85 3.13
CA ASP A 170 5.67 13.83 2.24
C ASP A 170 5.16 12.61 3.04
N ILE A 171 5.96 12.12 4.01
CA ILE A 171 5.58 10.99 4.87
C ILE A 171 4.40 11.37 5.77
N PHE A 172 4.45 12.53 6.43
CA PHE A 172 3.37 13.01 7.29
C PHE A 172 2.07 13.20 6.51
N SER A 173 2.12 13.72 5.27
CA SER A 173 0.94 13.83 4.42
C SER A 173 0.31 12.48 4.09
N VAL A 174 1.12 11.44 3.83
CA VAL A 174 0.61 10.09 3.61
C VAL A 174 0.03 9.50 4.89
N VAL A 175 0.66 9.72 6.05
CA VAL A 175 0.16 9.26 7.36
C VAL A 175 -1.14 9.95 7.74
N ALA A 176 -1.24 11.26 7.53
CA ALA A 176 -2.47 12.02 7.76
C ALA A 176 -3.58 11.54 6.83
N PHE A 177 -3.29 11.28 5.55
CA PHE A 177 -4.27 10.66 4.64
C PHE A 177 -4.70 9.26 5.11
N LEU A 178 -3.79 8.42 5.64
CA LEU A 178 -4.14 7.10 6.19
C LEU A 178 -5.18 7.15 7.31
N THR A 179 -5.30 8.27 8.03
CA THR A 179 -6.31 8.42 9.08
C THR A 179 -7.74 8.38 8.54
N THR A 180 -7.98 8.65 7.25
CA THR A 180 -9.32 8.55 6.62
C THR A 180 -9.89 7.13 6.66
N PHE A 181 -9.05 6.11 6.77
CA PHE A 181 -9.51 4.73 6.92
C PHE A 181 -10.07 4.46 8.32
N ILE A 182 -9.52 5.12 9.34
CA ILE A 182 -9.76 4.81 10.76
C ILE A 182 -10.78 5.77 11.37
N ILE A 183 -10.77 7.03 10.94
CA ILE A 183 -11.74 8.03 11.39
C ILE A 183 -13.09 7.78 10.70
N PRO A 184 -14.21 7.70 11.45
CA PRO A 184 -15.54 7.58 10.87
C PRO A 184 -15.85 8.72 9.89
N LEU A 185 -16.47 8.38 8.75
CA LEU A 185 -17.09 9.35 7.86
C LEU A 185 -18.25 10.07 8.55
N TYR A 186 -19.09 9.30 9.25
CA TYR A 186 -20.19 9.76 10.08
C TYR A 186 -20.50 8.70 11.14
N SER A 187 -21.24 9.08 12.17
CA SER A 187 -21.79 8.20 13.20
C SER A 187 -23.29 8.42 13.31
N SER A 188 -24.09 7.38 13.16
CA SER A 188 -25.55 7.44 13.31
C SER A 188 -25.98 6.73 14.60
N GLY A 189 -26.94 7.32 15.32
CA GLY A 189 -27.58 6.70 16.48
C GLY A 189 -28.87 5.99 16.08
N GLU A 190 -28.91 4.66 16.21
CA GLU A 190 -30.17 3.92 16.32
C GLU A 190 -30.49 3.70 17.81
N PRO A 191 -31.76 3.45 18.21
CA PRO A 191 -32.10 3.17 19.60
C PRO A 191 -31.32 1.94 20.11
N GLY A 192 -30.27 2.19 20.90
CA GLY A 192 -29.46 1.15 21.56
C GLY A 192 -28.06 0.91 21.00
N SER A 193 -27.68 1.45 19.83
CA SER A 193 -26.28 1.35 19.34
C SER A 193 -25.88 2.50 18.41
N ILE A 194 -24.62 2.95 18.53
CA ILE A 194 -24.02 3.96 17.65
C ILE A 194 -23.29 3.21 16.53
N TYR A 195 -23.74 3.37 15.29
CA TYR A 195 -23.04 2.87 14.12
C TYR A 195 -22.00 3.90 13.66
N ASN A 196 -20.72 3.53 13.73
CA ASN A 196 -19.62 4.34 13.22
C ASN A 196 -19.28 3.90 11.79
N ALA A 197 -19.52 4.77 10.81
CA ALA A 197 -19.21 4.55 9.40
C ALA A 197 -17.71 4.71 9.13
N THR A 198 -16.91 3.85 9.75
CA THR A 198 -15.46 3.80 9.53
C THR A 198 -15.15 2.88 8.35
N ILE A 199 -14.42 3.41 7.38
CA ILE A 199 -14.14 2.73 6.12
C ILE A 199 -13.36 1.41 6.32
N ILE A 200 -12.43 1.36 7.29
CA ILE A 200 -11.65 0.14 7.59
C ILE A 200 -12.51 -1.03 8.12
N ARG A 201 -13.75 -0.77 8.57
CA ARG A 201 -14.66 -1.83 9.05
C ARG A 201 -14.96 -2.86 7.96
N VAL A 202 -14.92 -2.44 6.69
CA VAL A 202 -15.04 -3.33 5.53
C VAL A 202 -14.01 -4.46 5.57
N LEU A 203 -12.78 -4.19 6.03
CA LEU A 203 -11.73 -5.21 6.12
C LEU A 203 -11.86 -6.09 7.37
N PHE A 204 -12.02 -5.48 8.56
CA PHE A 204 -11.84 -6.20 9.82
C PHE A 204 -13.14 -6.64 10.50
N LEU A 205 -14.22 -5.88 10.31
CA LEU A 205 -15.51 -6.14 10.94
C LEU A 205 -16.55 -6.69 9.96
N GLY A 206 -16.19 -6.82 8.69
CA GLY A 206 -17.03 -7.46 7.70
C GLY A 206 -18.27 -6.66 7.32
N ASP A 207 -18.16 -5.33 7.27
CA ASP A 207 -19.29 -4.48 6.92
C ASP A 207 -19.81 -4.80 5.52
N THR A 208 -21.04 -5.28 5.43
CA THR A 208 -21.69 -5.69 4.17
C THR A 208 -22.42 -4.55 3.48
N ASN A 209 -22.43 -3.34 4.05
CA ASN A 209 -23.06 -2.18 3.43
C ASN A 209 -22.31 -1.80 2.14
N ILE A 210 -22.98 -1.92 1.00
CA ILE A 210 -22.42 -1.65 -0.33
C ILE A 210 -21.83 -0.24 -0.40
N THR A 211 -22.48 0.76 0.22
CA THR A 211 -22.00 2.14 0.24
C THR A 211 -20.64 2.24 0.94
N MET A 212 -20.45 1.54 2.06
CA MET A 212 -19.18 1.50 2.78
C MET A 212 -18.09 0.76 2.00
N ILE A 213 -18.44 -0.33 1.32
CA ILE A 213 -17.53 -1.06 0.45
C ILE A 213 -17.05 -0.16 -0.71
N ILE A 214 -17.96 0.58 -1.35
CA ILE A 214 -17.61 1.54 -2.42
C ILE A 214 -16.68 2.62 -1.87
N TYR A 215 -17.01 3.23 -0.73
CA TYR A 215 -16.14 4.24 -0.10
C TYR A 215 -14.78 3.68 0.25
N PHE A 216 -14.70 2.43 0.72
CA PHE A 216 -13.43 1.73 0.95
C PHE A 216 -12.63 1.58 -0.33
N LEU A 217 -13.21 1.03 -1.39
CA LEU A 217 -12.50 0.77 -2.64
C LEU A 217 -12.01 2.07 -3.30
N VAL A 218 -12.81 3.14 -3.25
CA VAL A 218 -12.41 4.45 -3.77
C VAL A 218 -11.26 5.03 -2.96
N ASN A 219 -11.36 5.07 -1.61
CA ASN A 219 -10.27 5.58 -0.76
C ASN A 219 -9.00 4.73 -0.87
N PHE A 220 -9.14 3.41 -0.97
CA PHE A 220 -8.03 2.49 -1.18
C PHE A 220 -7.33 2.71 -2.53
N SER A 221 -8.09 2.94 -3.61
CA SER A 221 -7.52 3.26 -4.92
C SER A 221 -6.75 4.58 -4.90
N ILE A 222 -7.30 5.61 -4.23
CA ILE A 222 -6.63 6.89 -4.04
C ILE A 222 -5.36 6.72 -3.19
N PHE A 223 -5.42 5.93 -2.11
CA PHE A 223 -4.28 5.59 -1.28
C PHE A 223 -3.15 4.97 -2.10
N LEU A 224 -3.45 3.94 -2.92
CA LEU A 224 -2.48 3.32 -3.80
C LEU A 224 -1.88 4.32 -4.78
N GLY A 225 -2.69 5.20 -5.36
CA GLY A 225 -2.24 6.27 -6.24
C GLY A 225 -1.24 7.21 -5.57
N ILE A 226 -1.56 7.70 -4.37
CA ILE A 226 -0.68 8.57 -3.55
C ILE A 226 0.60 7.82 -3.19
N PHE A 227 0.50 6.57 -2.76
CA PHE A 227 1.65 5.75 -2.39
C PHE A 227 2.60 5.49 -3.56
N LEU A 228 2.07 5.15 -4.74
CA LEU A 228 2.86 4.98 -5.97
C LEU A 228 3.48 6.31 -6.43
N TYR A 229 2.79 7.43 -6.22
CA TYR A 229 3.34 8.75 -6.52
C TYR A 229 4.47 9.13 -5.55
N LEU A 230 4.34 8.84 -4.26
CA LEU A 230 5.40 9.00 -3.26
C LEU A 230 6.64 8.19 -3.68
N ALA A 231 6.41 6.95 -4.10
CA ALA A 231 7.45 6.09 -4.64
C ALA A 231 8.20 6.76 -5.83
N LYS A 232 7.45 7.31 -6.78
CA LYS A 232 8.04 8.07 -7.89
C LYS A 232 8.81 9.30 -7.41
N CYS A 233 8.30 10.04 -6.42
CA CYS A 233 8.95 11.20 -5.82
C CYS A 233 10.32 10.84 -5.21
N LEU A 234 10.34 9.79 -4.37
CA LEU A 234 11.54 9.26 -3.74
C LEU A 234 12.64 8.87 -4.75
N SER A 235 12.25 8.48 -5.96
CA SER A 235 13.20 8.15 -7.02
C SER A 235 14.05 9.34 -7.50
N TYR A 236 13.61 10.59 -7.24
CA TYR A 236 14.30 11.84 -7.56
C TYR A 236 15.05 12.46 -6.38
N TYR A 237 14.65 12.14 -5.13
CA TYR A 237 15.22 12.68 -3.89
C TYR A 237 16.75 12.78 -3.86
N TYR A 238 17.43 11.77 -4.41
CA TYR A 238 18.89 11.70 -4.43
C TYR A 238 19.56 12.22 -5.71
N PHE A 239 18.85 12.34 -6.84
CA PHE A 239 19.45 12.65 -8.14
C PHE A 239 19.14 14.05 -8.63
N ASP A 240 17.98 14.58 -8.24
CA ASP A 240 17.45 15.83 -8.75
C ASP A 240 16.58 16.43 -7.64
N LYS A 241 17.23 17.21 -6.77
CA LYS A 241 16.58 17.80 -5.60
C LYS A 241 15.49 18.78 -6.00
N GLU A 242 15.68 19.53 -7.09
CA GLU A 242 14.68 20.48 -7.58
C GLU A 242 13.43 19.75 -8.10
N ARG A 243 13.62 18.69 -8.89
CA ARG A 243 12.51 17.86 -9.35
C ARG A 243 11.84 17.10 -8.21
N PHE A 244 12.59 16.67 -7.20
CA PHE A 244 12.04 16.11 -5.98
C PHE A 244 11.12 17.11 -5.28
N ILE A 245 11.57 18.36 -5.06
CA ILE A 245 10.77 19.41 -4.40
C ILE A 245 9.48 19.68 -5.19
N ASN A 246 9.57 19.79 -6.52
CA ASN A 246 8.40 20.04 -7.36
C ASN A 246 7.40 18.87 -7.35
N LYS A 247 7.90 17.62 -7.31
CA LYS A 247 7.05 16.43 -7.22
C LYS A 247 6.45 16.27 -5.82
N SER A 248 7.19 16.56 -4.77
CA SER A 248 6.69 16.57 -3.39
C SER A 248 5.52 17.53 -3.23
N LYS A 249 5.62 18.77 -3.73
CA LYS A 249 4.48 19.71 -3.73
C LYS A 249 3.22 19.11 -4.35
N THR A 250 3.38 18.42 -5.49
CA THR A 250 2.26 17.75 -6.16
C THR A 250 1.70 16.59 -5.34
N LEU A 251 2.55 15.80 -4.68
CA LEU A 251 2.12 14.72 -3.78
C LEU A 251 1.28 15.27 -2.62
N VAL A 252 1.80 16.28 -1.93
CA VAL A 252 1.13 16.93 -0.79
C VAL A 252 -0.21 17.52 -1.24
N SER A 253 -0.26 18.21 -2.39
CA SER A 253 -1.52 18.73 -2.93
C SER A 253 -2.52 17.63 -3.27
N TYR A 254 -2.09 16.49 -3.82
CA TYR A 254 -2.99 15.37 -4.08
C TYR A 254 -3.55 14.77 -2.80
N ALA A 255 -2.71 14.53 -1.79
CA ALA A 255 -3.14 14.02 -0.51
C ALA A 255 -4.10 15.02 0.19
N PHE A 256 -3.79 16.31 0.13
CA PHE A 256 -4.66 17.36 0.66
C PHE A 256 -6.04 17.35 -0.03
N SER A 257 -6.08 17.38 -1.36
CA SER A 257 -7.34 17.33 -2.10
C SER A 257 -8.15 16.07 -1.79
N ALA A 258 -7.49 14.92 -1.62
CA ALA A 258 -8.16 13.68 -1.26
C ALA A 258 -8.75 13.72 0.16
N THR A 259 -8.03 14.23 1.16
CA THR A 259 -8.56 14.43 2.51
C THR A 259 -9.70 15.45 2.56
N LEU A 260 -9.63 16.51 1.75
CA LEU A 260 -10.70 17.49 1.61
C LEU A 260 -11.98 16.84 1.05
N ILE A 261 -11.86 16.00 0.02
CA ILE A 261 -13.00 15.25 -0.54
C ILE A 261 -13.61 14.32 0.51
N PHE A 262 -12.78 13.64 1.32
CA PHE A 262 -13.26 12.80 2.41
C PHE A 262 -14.05 13.62 3.45
N PHE A 263 -13.53 14.77 3.88
CA PHE A 263 -14.23 15.67 4.79
C PHE A 263 -15.57 16.14 4.20
N MET A 264 -15.56 16.65 2.96
CA MET A 264 -16.77 17.12 2.29
C MET A 264 -17.81 16.01 2.15
N THR A 265 -17.38 14.77 1.86
CA THR A 265 -18.28 13.61 1.82
C THR A 265 -18.93 13.37 3.18
N GLY A 266 -18.15 13.36 4.26
CA GLY A 266 -18.69 13.19 5.62
C GLY A 266 -19.70 14.29 5.99
N LEU A 267 -19.42 15.54 5.64
CA LEU A 267 -20.31 16.68 5.88
C LEU A 267 -21.61 16.58 5.07
N ILE A 268 -21.52 16.20 3.79
CA ILE A 268 -22.71 15.99 2.93
C ILE A 268 -23.59 14.88 3.50
N MET A 269 -23.00 13.78 3.97
CA MET A 269 -23.74 12.67 4.57
C MET A 269 -24.43 13.08 5.87
N ASP A 270 -23.73 13.82 6.73
CA ASP A 270 -24.30 14.37 7.97
C ASP A 270 -25.54 15.24 7.70
N ILE A 271 -25.45 16.17 6.73
CA ILE A 271 -26.58 17.00 6.30
C ILE A 271 -27.70 16.14 5.73
N TYR A 272 -27.39 15.20 4.83
CA TYR A 272 -28.38 14.36 4.16
C TYR A 272 -29.21 13.54 5.15
N PHE A 273 -28.57 12.85 6.09
CA PHE A 273 -29.27 12.04 7.09
C PHE A 273 -30.00 12.90 8.13
N THR A 274 -29.43 14.04 8.53
CA THR A 274 -30.10 14.98 9.44
C THR A 274 -31.39 15.53 8.82
N LEU A 275 -31.39 15.84 7.52
CA LEU A 275 -32.60 16.24 6.80
C LEU A 275 -33.63 15.10 6.69
N GLY A 276 -33.18 13.85 6.75
CA GLY A 276 -34.02 12.65 6.82
C GLY A 276 -34.62 12.38 8.20
N GLY A 277 -34.23 13.14 9.24
CA GLY A 277 -34.71 13.00 10.61
C GLY A 277 -33.83 12.14 11.53
N ASP A 278 -32.68 11.65 11.04
CA ASP A 278 -31.75 10.85 11.83
C ASP A 278 -30.83 11.73 12.69
N THR A 279 -30.47 11.24 13.88
CA THR A 279 -29.41 11.85 14.69
C THR A 279 -28.05 11.34 14.24
N VAL A 280 -27.38 12.13 13.40
CA VAL A 280 -26.05 11.84 12.84
C VAL A 280 -25.05 12.90 13.28
N GLN A 281 -23.78 12.50 13.38
CA GLN A 281 -22.65 13.40 13.62
C GLN A 281 -21.49 13.01 12.70
N THR A 282 -20.62 13.95 12.36
CA THR A 282 -19.39 13.67 11.61
C THR A 282 -18.14 14.19 12.31
N ILE A 283 -17.11 13.35 12.34
CA ILE A 283 -15.74 13.72 12.77
C ILE A 283 -14.73 13.61 11.62
N SER A 284 -15.22 13.63 10.37
CA SER A 284 -14.42 13.54 9.15
C SER A 284 -13.46 14.72 8.94
N PHE A 285 -13.59 15.78 9.74
CA PHE A 285 -12.70 16.95 9.71
C PHE A 285 -11.30 16.65 10.29
N ILE A 286 -11.14 15.60 11.11
CA ILE A 286 -9.87 15.27 11.77
C ILE A 286 -8.73 15.02 10.76
N PRO A 287 -8.89 14.14 9.74
CA PRO A 287 -7.87 13.97 8.70
C PRO A 287 -7.50 15.27 7.98
N MET A 288 -8.47 16.15 7.75
CA MET A 288 -8.23 17.44 7.11
C MET A 288 -7.44 18.40 8.01
N LEU A 289 -7.76 18.46 9.31
CA LEU A 289 -6.98 19.26 10.27
C LEU A 289 -5.53 18.77 10.35
N LEU A 290 -5.30 17.45 10.37
CA LEU A 290 -3.96 16.88 10.36
C LEU A 290 -3.16 17.23 9.10
N MET A 291 -3.81 17.54 7.99
CA MET A 291 -3.14 17.98 6.75
C MET A 291 -2.82 19.47 6.72
N CYS A 292 -3.46 20.27 7.59
CA CYS A 292 -3.23 21.72 7.69
C CYS A 292 -2.14 22.10 8.71
N VAL A 293 -1.83 21.21 9.66
CA VAL A 293 -0.85 21.41 10.74
C VAL A 293 0.51 20.84 10.34
#